data_AF-A0A6N0ISH5-F1
#
_entry.id   AF-A0A6N0ISH5-F1
#
_cell.length_a   1.000
_cell.length_b   1.000
_cell.length_c   1.000
_cell.angle_alpha   90.00
_cell.angle_beta   90.00
_cell.angle_gamma   90.00
#
_symmetry.space_group_name_H-M   'P 1'
#
loop_
_entity.id
_entity.type
_entity.pdbx_description
1 polymer ?
#
loop_
_entity_poly.entity_id
_entity_poly.type
_entity_poly.pdbx_seq_one_letter_code
_entity_poly.pdbx_strand_id
1 'polypeptide(L)'
;MRQNAVIDILLIIIFSLSLLVCGKASATGWQSGGDFQGAVEFGGTITPYDDSLPPWLWKTGGYTGFSNKISELAGNGTRLTVSAPYDLLLLAGKSARAFKGNKADIVPVIQLKGSDESEIHIQWARGTPGQGLLVLPLSVTGDTKTTGTLAAEVQAFGALAWAEDDGFGARITQTLGNNSADAYVFNGGVSDSSTWHTADGLSFISRMTEGEVSAESIWTQLKQRVPGVSDSPVITDESGYQDLVGEGWFYSGAYALGISSGAVLNLHFSKPVTGQSVWRAEMRVIIRYL
;
A
#
# COMPACT_ATOMS: atom_id res chain seq x y z
N MET A 1 -7.16 -32.23 -39.28
CA MET A 1 -6.12 -32.32 -38.21
C MET A 1 -5.45 -30.95 -38.13
N ARG A 2 -5.89 -30.04 -37.25
CA ARG A 2 -5.47 -29.85 -35.84
C ARG A 2 -3.96 -29.58 -35.69
N GLN A 3 -3.62 -28.32 -35.44
CA GLN A 3 -2.72 -27.81 -34.37
C GLN A 3 -2.56 -26.30 -34.57
N ASN A 4 -3.40 -25.50 -33.94
CA ASN A 4 -3.13 -24.79 -32.66
C ASN A 4 -1.93 -23.84 -32.75
N ALA A 5 -2.22 -22.60 -33.15
CA ALA A 5 -1.41 -21.45 -32.76
C ALA A 5 -1.64 -21.20 -31.27
N VAL A 6 -0.68 -21.61 -30.44
CA VAL A 6 -0.60 -21.18 -29.05
C VAL A 6 0.34 -19.99 -29.01
N ILE A 7 -0.23 -18.86 -28.60
CA ILE A 7 0.47 -17.64 -28.25
C ILE A 7 1.15 -17.92 -26.92
N ASP A 8 2.47 -18.10 -26.93
CA ASP A 8 3.24 -18.18 -25.69
C ASP A 8 3.34 -16.77 -25.08
N ILE A 9 2.59 -16.59 -24.00
CA ILE A 9 2.64 -15.43 -23.11
C ILE A 9 3.93 -15.53 -22.30
N LEU A 10 4.87 -14.62 -22.55
CA LEU A 10 6.10 -14.48 -21.79
C LEU A 10 5.77 -13.92 -20.39
N LEU A 11 5.71 -14.80 -19.39
CA LEU A 11 5.61 -14.41 -17.97
C LEU A 11 7.02 -13.99 -17.50
N ILE A 12 7.24 -12.68 -17.32
CA ILE A 12 8.48 -12.18 -16.70
C ILE A 12 8.38 -12.43 -15.20
N ILE A 13 8.96 -13.52 -14.74
CA ILE A 13 9.22 -13.78 -13.33
C ILE A 13 10.50 -13.02 -12.96
N ILE A 14 10.37 -11.92 -12.23
CA ILE A 14 11.52 -11.20 -11.67
C ILE A 14 12.00 -12.02 -10.47
N PHE A 15 12.97 -12.89 -10.69
CA PHE A 15 13.78 -13.49 -9.64
C PHE A 15 14.73 -12.41 -9.11
N SER A 16 14.48 -11.89 -7.91
CA SER A 16 15.47 -11.14 -7.15
C SER A 16 16.60 -12.10 -6.75
N LEU A 17 17.61 -12.18 -7.61
CA LEU A 17 18.85 -12.90 -7.34
C LEU A 17 19.58 -12.15 -6.21
N SER A 18 19.31 -12.51 -4.96
CA SER A 18 20.17 -12.10 -3.86
C SER A 18 21.52 -12.81 -4.03
N LEU A 19 22.49 -12.09 -4.60
CA LEU A 19 23.89 -12.49 -4.56
C LEU A 19 24.31 -12.57 -3.10
N LEU A 20 24.27 -13.77 -2.54
CA LEU A 20 24.84 -14.06 -1.24
C LEU A 20 26.36 -13.92 -1.37
N VAL A 21 26.89 -12.71 -1.19
CA VAL A 21 28.33 -12.49 -1.04
C VAL A 21 28.71 -13.03 0.33
N CYS A 22 28.94 -14.34 0.41
CA CYS A 22 29.39 -14.99 1.63
C CYS A 22 30.87 -14.62 1.84
N GLY A 23 31.11 -13.55 2.59
CA GLY A 23 32.46 -13.17 3.01
C GLY A 23 33.08 -14.30 3.83
N LYS A 24 34.31 -14.71 3.48
CA LYS A 24 35.05 -15.69 4.29
C LYS A 24 35.85 -14.94 5.35
N ALA A 25 35.49 -15.13 6.62
CA ALA A 25 36.36 -14.77 7.72
C ALA A 25 37.56 -15.74 7.73
N SER A 26 38.77 -15.21 7.58
CA SER A 26 39.99 -15.99 7.71
C SER A 26 40.84 -15.37 8.81
N ALA A 27 41.16 -16.17 9.82
CA ALA A 27 42.07 -15.82 10.89
C ALA A 27 43.24 -16.79 10.82
N THR A 28 44.47 -16.26 10.83
CA THR A 28 45.66 -17.09 10.98
C THR A 28 45.72 -17.64 12.40
N GLY A 29 46.26 -18.86 12.56
CA GLY A 29 46.48 -19.44 13.89
C GLY A 29 47.57 -18.71 14.69
N TRP A 30 47.64 -19.00 15.99
CA TRP A 30 48.65 -18.45 16.90
C TRP A 30 50.08 -18.84 16.49
N GLN A 31 51.02 -17.89 16.56
CA GLN A 31 52.44 -18.11 16.25
C GLN A 31 53.32 -17.71 17.45
N SER A 32 54.44 -18.42 17.65
CA SER A 32 55.46 -18.10 18.66
C SER A 32 56.84 -17.88 18.00
N GLY A 33 57.61 -16.93 18.55
CA GLY A 33 58.90 -16.50 18.01
C GLY A 33 59.01 -14.96 17.96
N GLY A 34 60.24 -14.42 18.02
CA GLY A 34 60.49 -13.01 17.80
C GLY A 34 60.44 -12.69 16.30
N ASP A 35 59.71 -11.62 15.94
CA ASP A 35 59.44 -11.11 14.59
C ASP A 35 58.16 -11.62 13.89
N PHE A 36 57.00 -11.48 14.54
CA PHE A 36 55.69 -11.63 13.89
C PHE A 36 55.41 -10.46 12.92
N GLN A 37 55.04 -10.77 11.68
CA GLN A 37 54.49 -9.82 10.71
C GLN A 37 53.19 -10.37 10.12
N GLY A 38 52.08 -9.69 10.38
CA GLY A 38 50.77 -10.03 9.85
C GLY A 38 50.09 -8.81 9.23
N ALA A 39 49.21 -9.05 8.26
CA ALA A 39 48.36 -8.02 7.66
C ALA A 39 46.90 -8.35 7.96
N VAL A 40 46.14 -7.34 8.36
CA VAL A 40 44.69 -7.42 8.54
C VAL A 40 44.06 -6.65 7.38
N GLU A 41 43.28 -7.34 6.56
CA GLU A 41 42.59 -6.74 5.42
C GLU A 41 41.08 -6.72 5.68
N PHE A 42 40.49 -5.52 5.57
CA PHE A 42 39.06 -5.32 5.57
C PHE A 42 38.65 -4.89 4.17
N GLY A 43 37.82 -5.69 3.52
CA GLY A 43 37.33 -5.42 2.17
C GLY A 43 35.81 -5.58 2.10
N GLY A 44 35.19 -4.84 1.20
CA GLY A 44 33.76 -4.94 0.90
C GLY A 44 33.47 -4.37 -0.48
N THR A 45 32.35 -4.78 -1.07
CA THR A 45 31.86 -4.21 -2.32
C THR A 45 30.77 -3.20 -2.01
N ILE A 46 30.96 -1.95 -2.45
CA ILE A 46 29.91 -0.93 -2.42
C ILE A 46 29.18 -1.00 -3.76
N THR A 47 27.93 -1.41 -3.75
CA THR A 47 27.06 -1.34 -4.93
C THR A 47 26.19 -0.10 -4.78
N PRO A 48 26.23 0.88 -5.70
CA PRO A 48 25.30 1.99 -5.67
C PRO A 48 23.88 1.46 -5.83
N TYR A 49 22.96 1.94 -5.00
CA TYR A 49 21.55 1.63 -5.18
C TYR A 49 21.07 2.33 -6.45
N ASP A 50 20.22 1.64 -7.22
CA ASP A 50 19.60 2.23 -8.39
C ASP A 50 18.47 3.19 -7.96
N ASP A 51 18.82 4.45 -7.74
CA ASP A 51 17.89 5.53 -7.39
C ASP A 51 16.95 5.90 -8.55
N SER A 52 16.95 5.17 -9.67
CA SER A 52 15.98 5.38 -10.77
C SER A 52 14.57 4.88 -10.45
N LEU A 53 14.41 4.01 -9.44
CA LEU A 53 13.11 3.50 -9.03
C LEU A 53 12.54 4.32 -7.86
N PRO A 54 11.25 4.68 -7.88
CA PRO A 54 10.60 5.35 -6.76
C PRO A 54 10.76 4.56 -5.45
N PRO A 55 10.91 5.24 -4.28
CA PRO A 55 11.26 4.60 -3.02
C PRO A 55 10.10 3.84 -2.34
N TRP A 56 9.09 3.44 -3.11
CA TRP A 56 7.81 2.91 -2.61
C TRP A 56 7.59 1.47 -3.06
N LEU A 57 7.01 0.68 -2.16
CA LEU A 57 6.56 -0.68 -2.38
C LEU A 57 5.05 -0.73 -2.20
N TRP A 58 4.38 -1.47 -3.07
CA TRP A 58 2.92 -1.58 -3.10
C TRP A 58 2.49 -3.03 -3.07
N LYS A 59 1.37 -3.29 -2.40
CA LYS A 59 0.67 -4.56 -2.50
C LYS A 59 -0.84 -4.32 -2.57
N THR A 60 -1.52 -5.14 -3.36
CA THR A 60 -2.98 -5.17 -3.43
C THR A 60 -3.50 -6.35 -2.63
N GLY A 61 -4.67 -6.20 -2.03
CA GLY A 61 -5.42 -7.32 -1.46
C GLY A 61 -6.70 -7.60 -2.24
N GLY A 62 -7.63 -8.31 -1.61
CA GLY A 62 -8.92 -8.67 -2.19
C GLY A 62 -9.53 -9.89 -1.50
N TYR A 63 -10.78 -10.18 -1.81
CA TYR A 63 -11.48 -11.35 -1.29
C TYR A 63 -12.46 -11.93 -2.31
N THR A 64 -12.32 -13.21 -2.61
CA THR A 64 -13.16 -13.92 -3.58
C THR A 64 -13.96 -15.07 -2.96
N GLY A 65 -13.95 -15.18 -1.62
CA GLY A 65 -14.53 -16.30 -0.88
C GLY A 65 -15.99 -16.12 -0.47
N PHE A 66 -16.69 -15.09 -0.95
CA PHE A 66 -18.11 -14.92 -0.66
C PHE A 66 -18.93 -16.05 -1.27
N SER A 67 -19.77 -16.71 -0.45
CA SER A 67 -20.69 -17.76 -0.88
C SER A 67 -22.06 -17.48 -0.28
N ASN A 68 -23.06 -17.29 -1.14
CA ASN A 68 -24.41 -16.88 -0.73
C ASN A 68 -25.44 -17.74 -1.44
N LYS A 69 -26.60 -17.93 -0.82
CA LYS A 69 -27.73 -18.64 -1.43
C LYS A 69 -28.64 -17.67 -2.17
N ILE A 70 -29.34 -18.15 -3.21
CA ILE A 70 -30.37 -17.35 -3.91
C ILE A 70 -31.45 -16.85 -2.93
N SER A 71 -31.76 -17.63 -1.89
CA SER A 71 -32.72 -17.25 -0.84
C SER A 71 -32.29 -16.04 0.01
N GLU A 72 -31.02 -15.64 -0.04
CA GLU A 72 -30.49 -14.47 0.67
C GLU A 72 -30.62 -13.19 -0.18
N LEU A 73 -31.07 -13.30 -1.43
CA LEU A 73 -31.32 -12.14 -2.29
C LEU A 73 -32.61 -11.43 -1.89
N ALA A 74 -32.54 -10.11 -1.83
CA ALA A 74 -33.68 -9.23 -1.63
C ALA A 74 -34.07 -8.51 -2.94
N GLY A 75 -35.15 -7.71 -2.87
CA GLY A 75 -35.58 -6.88 -4.00
C GLY A 75 -35.91 -7.69 -5.26
N ASN A 76 -36.62 -8.80 -5.10
CA ASN A 76 -36.94 -9.73 -6.19
C ASN A 76 -35.69 -10.27 -6.91
N GLY A 77 -34.64 -10.62 -6.16
CA GLY A 77 -33.43 -11.22 -6.71
C GLY A 77 -32.38 -10.22 -7.22
N THR A 78 -32.56 -8.91 -6.98
CA THR A 78 -31.69 -7.84 -7.52
C THR A 78 -30.77 -7.21 -6.49
N ARG A 79 -30.84 -7.62 -5.22
CA ARG A 79 -30.00 -7.09 -4.14
C ARG A 79 -29.42 -8.20 -3.31
N LEU A 80 -28.14 -8.09 -2.98
CA LEU A 80 -27.46 -8.94 -2.01
C LEU A 80 -26.72 -8.04 -1.03
N THR A 81 -26.83 -8.36 0.25
CA THR A 81 -26.06 -7.69 1.31
C THR A 81 -25.18 -8.74 1.96
N VAL A 82 -23.87 -8.50 1.97
CA VAL A 82 -22.89 -9.35 2.65
C VAL A 82 -22.06 -8.51 3.60
N SER A 83 -21.43 -9.15 4.59
CA SER A 83 -20.49 -8.49 5.49
C SER A 83 -19.09 -8.99 5.26
N ALA A 84 -18.10 -8.11 5.38
CA ALA A 84 -16.69 -8.49 5.37
C ALA A 84 -16.41 -9.48 6.52
N PRO A 85 -15.91 -10.69 6.24
CA PRO A 85 -15.72 -11.72 7.28
C PRO A 85 -14.56 -11.41 8.24
N TYR A 86 -13.63 -10.57 7.81
CA TYR A 86 -12.47 -10.05 8.53
C TYR A 86 -12.02 -8.77 7.80
N ASP A 87 -10.96 -8.12 8.27
CA ASP A 87 -10.40 -6.93 7.62
C ASP A 87 -9.89 -7.27 6.21
N LEU A 88 -10.47 -6.65 5.19
CA LEU A 88 -10.09 -6.87 3.80
C LEU A 88 -9.18 -5.73 3.33
N LEU A 89 -7.89 -6.01 3.23
CA LEU A 89 -6.94 -5.10 2.57
C LEU A 89 -7.33 -4.93 1.09
N LEU A 90 -7.38 -3.70 0.60
CA LEU A 90 -7.53 -3.40 -0.82
C LEU A 90 -6.20 -2.94 -1.42
N LEU A 91 -5.52 -2.01 -0.75
CA LEU A 91 -4.24 -1.46 -1.18
C LEU A 91 -3.40 -1.09 0.04
N ALA A 92 -2.13 -1.48 0.05
CA ALA A 92 -1.13 -0.97 0.99
C ALA A 92 0.09 -0.45 0.24
N GLY A 93 0.66 0.63 0.77
CA GLY A 93 1.90 1.24 0.30
C GLY A 93 2.84 1.43 1.46
N LYS A 94 4.14 1.26 1.24
CA LYS A 94 5.17 1.62 2.21
C LYS A 94 6.43 2.08 1.51
N SER A 95 7.25 2.90 2.16
CA SER A 95 8.60 3.15 1.69
C SER A 95 9.48 1.91 1.89
N ALA A 96 10.37 1.64 0.94
CA ALA A 96 11.35 0.57 1.06
C ALA A 96 12.40 0.88 2.14
N ARG A 97 12.70 2.17 2.32
CA ARG A 97 13.64 2.77 3.26
C ARG A 97 13.33 4.26 3.40
N ALA A 98 13.98 4.96 4.32
CA ALA A 98 13.92 6.41 4.30
C ALA A 98 14.66 6.99 3.10
N PHE A 99 14.12 8.06 2.55
CA PHE A 99 14.64 8.72 1.35
C PHE A 99 14.62 10.24 1.53
N LYS A 100 15.50 10.93 0.81
CA LYS A 100 15.59 12.40 0.86
C LYS A 100 14.51 13.00 -0.04
N GLY A 101 13.81 14.03 0.43
CA GLY A 101 12.98 14.88 -0.42
C GLY A 101 13.86 15.70 -1.35
N ASN A 102 13.61 15.62 -2.64
CA ASN A 102 14.39 16.36 -3.63
C ASN A 102 13.68 16.59 -4.96
N LYS A 103 12.53 15.93 -5.22
CA LYS A 103 11.83 15.97 -6.50
C LYS A 103 10.36 15.60 -6.33
N ALA A 104 9.54 16.06 -7.27
CA ALA A 104 8.14 15.65 -7.36
C ALA A 104 8.01 14.17 -7.81
N ASP A 105 8.89 13.70 -8.70
CA ASP A 105 8.87 12.37 -9.35
C ASP A 105 8.93 11.12 -8.41
N ILE A 106 8.94 11.32 -7.09
CA ILE A 106 8.84 10.28 -6.06
C ILE A 106 7.50 10.29 -5.32
N VAL A 107 6.61 11.26 -5.58
CA VAL A 107 5.31 11.41 -4.92
C VAL A 107 4.31 10.43 -5.53
N PRO A 108 3.82 9.44 -4.77
CA PRO A 108 2.86 8.47 -5.29
C PRO A 108 1.44 9.06 -5.29
N VAL A 109 0.79 9.02 -6.44
CA VAL A 109 -0.62 9.35 -6.63
C VAL A 109 -1.37 8.08 -7.02
N ILE A 110 -2.52 7.85 -6.38
CA ILE A 110 -3.33 6.65 -6.50
C ILE A 110 -4.48 6.92 -7.45
N GLN A 111 -4.56 6.16 -8.55
CA GLN A 111 -5.69 6.16 -9.46
C GLN A 111 -6.38 4.79 -9.41
N LEU A 112 -7.72 4.80 -9.30
CA LEU A 112 -8.54 3.60 -9.28
C LEU A 112 -9.36 3.51 -10.56
N LYS A 113 -9.44 2.32 -11.13
CA LYS A 113 -10.27 2.03 -12.30
C LYS A 113 -11.15 0.81 -12.11
N GLY A 114 -12.35 0.84 -12.66
CA GLY A 114 -13.24 -0.31 -12.72
C GLY A 114 -12.81 -1.31 -13.79
N SER A 115 -13.40 -2.52 -13.72
CA SER A 115 -13.27 -3.54 -14.77
C SER A 115 -13.72 -3.08 -16.17
N ASP A 116 -14.54 -2.03 -16.24
CA ASP A 116 -15.02 -1.38 -17.45
C ASP A 116 -14.15 -0.20 -17.90
N GLU A 117 -12.95 -0.05 -17.32
CA GLU A 117 -11.99 1.05 -17.52
C GLU A 117 -12.47 2.44 -17.07
N SER A 118 -13.65 2.52 -16.45
CA SER A 118 -14.15 3.76 -15.84
C SER A 118 -13.27 4.19 -14.68
N GLU A 119 -13.11 5.50 -14.51
CA GLU A 119 -12.39 6.05 -13.36
C GLU A 119 -13.25 5.96 -12.11
N ILE A 120 -12.63 5.55 -11.00
CA ILE A 120 -13.28 5.38 -9.71
C ILE A 120 -12.69 6.38 -8.73
N HIS A 121 -13.58 7.15 -8.09
CA HIS A 121 -13.22 7.99 -6.95
C HIS A 121 -13.94 7.49 -5.71
N ILE A 122 -13.19 7.38 -4.61
CA ILE A 122 -13.79 7.12 -3.30
C ILE A 122 -14.51 8.39 -2.88
N GLN A 123 -15.79 8.26 -2.49
CA GLN A 123 -16.57 9.36 -1.98
C GLN A 123 -16.30 9.48 -0.48
N TRP A 124 -15.31 10.31 -0.12
CA TRP A 124 -14.91 10.50 1.27
C TRP A 124 -16.00 11.19 2.10
N ALA A 125 -16.28 10.63 3.27
CA ALA A 125 -17.17 11.24 4.26
C ALA A 125 -16.41 12.30 5.06
N ARG A 126 -16.95 13.52 5.10
CA ARG A 126 -16.36 14.64 5.85
C ARG A 126 -16.49 14.43 7.35
N GLY A 127 -15.48 14.86 8.10
CA GLY A 127 -15.53 14.81 9.57
C GLY A 127 -15.47 13.39 10.13
N THR A 128 -14.89 12.45 9.38
CA THR A 128 -14.75 11.05 9.79
C THR A 128 -13.28 10.61 9.81
N PRO A 129 -12.93 9.54 10.55
CA PRO A 129 -11.62 8.89 10.49
C PRO A 129 -11.42 8.14 9.15
N GLY A 130 -11.26 8.92 8.07
CA GLY A 130 -10.90 8.43 6.74
C GLY A 130 -11.90 7.49 6.11
N GLN A 131 -13.19 7.59 6.46
CA GLN A 131 -14.25 6.75 5.91
C GLN A 131 -14.69 7.28 4.54
N GLY A 132 -15.04 6.36 3.64
CA GLY A 132 -15.59 6.71 2.34
C GLY A 132 -16.42 5.59 1.73
N LEU A 133 -17.13 5.91 0.66
CA LEU A 133 -17.89 4.94 -0.13
C LEU A 133 -17.13 4.61 -1.42
N LEU A 134 -16.80 3.34 -1.60
CA LEU A 134 -16.25 2.79 -2.83
C LEU A 134 -17.36 2.11 -3.63
N VAL A 135 -17.53 2.49 -4.90
CA VAL A 135 -18.51 1.88 -5.81
C VAL A 135 -17.77 1.27 -6.99
N LEU A 136 -17.95 -0.04 -7.20
CA LEU A 136 -17.31 -0.81 -8.26
C LEU A 136 -18.34 -1.35 -9.25
N PRO A 137 -18.01 -1.44 -10.55
CA PRO A 137 -18.82 -2.18 -11.51
C PRO A 137 -18.78 -3.68 -11.18
N LEU A 138 -19.94 -4.31 -11.24
CA LEU A 138 -20.15 -5.74 -10.97
C LEU A 138 -20.45 -6.48 -12.26
N SER A 139 -19.77 -7.60 -12.48
CA SER A 139 -20.06 -8.56 -13.55
C SER A 139 -20.59 -9.86 -12.95
N VAL A 140 -21.58 -10.47 -13.60
CA VAL A 140 -22.16 -11.75 -13.19
C VAL A 140 -22.14 -12.73 -14.35
N THR A 141 -21.67 -13.94 -14.08
CA THR A 141 -21.55 -15.05 -15.03
C THR A 141 -22.26 -16.30 -14.50
N GLY A 142 -22.53 -17.28 -15.35
CA GLY A 142 -23.27 -18.52 -14.99
C GLY A 142 -24.65 -18.56 -15.64
N ASP A 143 -25.63 -19.09 -14.91
CA ASP A 143 -27.02 -19.24 -15.37
C ASP A 143 -27.68 -17.88 -15.63
N THR A 144 -27.34 -16.87 -14.83
CA THR A 144 -27.73 -15.48 -15.07
C THR A 144 -26.50 -14.68 -15.48
N LYS A 145 -26.54 -14.08 -16.68
CA LYS A 145 -25.56 -13.08 -17.10
C LYS A 145 -26.13 -11.69 -16.93
N THR A 146 -25.54 -10.90 -16.06
CA THR A 146 -25.97 -9.53 -15.79
C THR A 146 -24.81 -8.67 -15.32
N THR A 147 -25.02 -7.37 -15.28
CA THR A 147 -24.12 -6.40 -14.66
C THR A 147 -24.73 -5.85 -13.38
N GLY A 148 -24.00 -4.96 -12.71
CA GLY A 148 -24.49 -4.31 -11.51
C GLY A 148 -23.47 -3.38 -10.91
N THR A 149 -23.66 -3.08 -9.63
CA THR A 149 -22.70 -2.34 -8.81
C THR A 149 -22.48 -3.03 -7.48
N LEU A 150 -21.28 -2.90 -6.95
CA LEU A 150 -20.94 -3.20 -5.56
C LEU A 150 -20.61 -1.89 -4.87
N ALA A 151 -21.28 -1.60 -3.76
CA ALA A 151 -20.98 -0.46 -2.89
C ALA A 151 -20.46 -0.97 -1.55
N ALA A 152 -19.30 -0.48 -1.13
CA ALA A 152 -18.66 -0.86 0.13
C ALA A 152 -18.17 0.38 0.88
N GLU A 153 -18.40 0.39 2.19
CA GLU A 153 -17.74 1.35 3.08
C GLU A 153 -16.27 0.96 3.23
N VAL A 154 -15.39 1.91 2.98
CA VAL A 154 -13.93 1.76 3.08
C VAL A 154 -13.38 2.74 4.10
N GLN A 155 -12.20 2.43 4.61
CA GLN A 155 -11.36 3.35 5.36
C GLN A 155 -9.97 3.43 4.73
N ALA A 156 -9.37 4.62 4.79
CA ALA A 156 -7.99 4.82 4.42
C ALA A 156 -7.24 5.70 5.41
N PHE A 157 -5.93 5.47 5.49
CA PHE A 157 -5.00 6.32 6.19
C PHE A 157 -3.65 6.33 5.48
N GLY A 158 -3.03 7.50 5.42
CA GLY A 158 -1.68 7.68 4.93
C GLY A 158 -0.87 8.45 5.97
N ALA A 159 0.37 7.99 6.18
CA ALA A 159 1.29 8.57 7.14
C ALA A 159 2.66 8.80 6.52
N LEU A 160 3.31 9.87 6.98
CA LEU A 160 4.71 10.17 6.71
C LEU A 160 5.43 10.42 8.03
N ALA A 161 6.49 9.66 8.26
CA ALA A 161 7.55 10.00 9.19
C ALA A 161 8.53 10.93 8.46
N TRP A 162 8.90 12.05 9.06
CA TRP A 162 9.83 13.00 8.46
C TRP A 162 10.71 13.68 9.50
N ALA A 163 11.92 14.06 9.09
CA ALA A 163 12.91 14.78 9.90
C ALA A 163 13.86 15.58 9.02
N GLU A 164 14.47 16.63 9.57
CA GLU A 164 15.63 17.28 8.96
C GLU A 164 16.84 16.34 8.96
N ASP A 165 17.91 16.68 8.24
CA ASP A 165 19.09 15.83 8.07
C ASP A 165 19.88 15.59 9.36
N ASP A 166 19.69 16.43 10.37
CA ASP A 166 20.21 16.30 11.73
C ASP A 166 19.23 15.66 12.73
N GLY A 167 18.05 15.24 12.26
CA GLY A 167 17.00 14.63 13.06
C GLY A 167 16.06 15.64 13.73
N PHE A 168 16.26 16.94 13.56
CA PHE A 168 15.37 17.95 14.12
C PHE A 168 13.96 17.82 13.58
N GLY A 169 12.98 18.11 14.44
CA GLY A 169 11.57 18.10 14.09
C GLY A 169 10.99 16.72 13.78
N ALA A 170 11.73 15.64 14.01
CA ALA A 170 11.33 14.27 13.70
C ALA A 170 9.95 13.94 14.27
N ARG A 171 9.00 13.55 13.40
CA ARG A 171 7.64 13.15 13.79
C ARG A 171 6.93 12.34 12.70
N ILE A 172 5.84 11.70 13.06
CA ILE A 172 4.91 11.03 12.15
C ILE A 172 3.62 11.82 12.10
N THR A 173 3.19 12.18 10.89
CA THR A 173 1.98 12.95 10.62
C THR A 173 1.10 12.26 9.59
N GLN A 174 -0.18 12.65 9.56
CA GLN A 174 -1.12 12.22 8.54
C GLN A 174 -0.89 12.95 7.20
N THR A 175 -1.10 12.25 6.08
CA THR A 175 -1.18 12.84 4.74
C THR A 175 -2.62 13.15 4.35
N LEU A 176 -2.83 14.25 3.62
CA LEU A 176 -4.11 14.62 3.03
C LEU A 176 -4.04 14.57 1.50
N GLY A 177 -5.21 14.38 0.88
CA GLY A 177 -5.39 14.36 -0.57
C GLY A 177 -6.76 14.90 -0.92
N ASN A 178 -6.85 15.66 -2.01
CA ASN A 178 -8.05 16.39 -2.41
C ASN A 178 -8.53 15.99 -3.81
N ASN A 179 -7.98 14.91 -4.38
CA ASN A 179 -8.23 14.45 -5.74
C ASN A 179 -7.94 15.53 -6.81
N SER A 180 -7.10 16.53 -6.50
CA SER A 180 -6.62 17.49 -7.51
C SER A 180 -5.56 16.85 -8.42
N ALA A 181 -5.09 17.61 -9.42
CA ALA A 181 -3.96 17.20 -10.25
C ALA A 181 -2.59 17.41 -9.56
N ASP A 182 -2.57 17.94 -8.34
CA ASP A 182 -1.33 18.21 -7.62
C ASP A 182 -0.68 16.92 -7.13
N ALA A 183 0.66 16.93 -7.07
CA ALA A 183 1.46 15.85 -6.53
C ALA A 183 1.44 15.89 -4.99
N TYR A 184 0.37 15.37 -4.39
CA TYR A 184 0.33 15.09 -2.96
C TYR A 184 0.47 13.60 -2.69
N VAL A 185 1.24 13.24 -1.67
CA VAL A 185 1.46 11.85 -1.27
C VAL A 185 0.12 11.17 -0.97
N PHE A 186 -0.14 10.09 -1.72
CA PHE A 186 -1.36 9.28 -1.68
C PHE A 186 -2.63 10.01 -2.14
N ASN A 187 -2.50 11.13 -2.87
CA ASN A 187 -3.65 11.79 -3.51
C ASN A 187 -4.45 10.79 -4.36
N GLY A 188 -5.77 10.89 -4.36
CA GLY A 188 -6.66 9.86 -4.92
C GLY A 188 -7.03 8.73 -3.95
N GLY A 189 -6.22 8.49 -2.91
CA GLY A 189 -6.40 7.39 -1.96
C GLY A 189 -6.64 7.80 -0.50
N VAL A 190 -6.57 9.09 -0.16
CA VAL A 190 -6.88 9.63 1.17
C VAL A 190 -7.85 10.82 1.07
N SER A 191 -8.51 11.16 2.19
CA SER A 191 -9.44 12.29 2.32
C SER A 191 -8.73 13.62 2.59
N ASP A 192 -9.37 14.74 2.23
CA ASP A 192 -8.91 16.12 2.46
C ASP A 192 -9.29 16.66 3.86
N SER A 193 -10.17 15.95 4.56
CA SER A 193 -10.87 16.42 5.76
C SER A 193 -11.08 15.31 6.78
N SER A 194 -10.13 14.38 6.82
CA SER A 194 -10.14 13.27 7.76
C SER A 194 -9.80 13.71 9.18
N THR A 195 -10.46 13.10 10.16
CA THR A 195 -10.33 13.41 11.59
C THR A 195 -9.63 12.29 12.37
N TRP A 196 -8.71 11.55 11.74
CA TRP A 196 -7.94 10.54 12.45
C TRP A 196 -7.11 11.19 13.57
N HIS A 197 -7.00 10.51 14.70
CA HIS A 197 -5.78 10.61 15.51
C HIS A 197 -4.70 9.79 14.80
N THR A 198 -3.49 10.35 14.65
CA THR A 198 -2.44 9.72 13.82
C THR A 198 -2.06 8.34 14.36
N ALA A 199 -2.08 8.15 15.69
CA ALA A 199 -1.82 6.86 16.32
C ALA A 199 -2.86 5.79 15.97
N ASP A 200 -4.15 6.16 15.90
CA ASP A 200 -5.23 5.26 15.51
C ASP A 200 -5.13 4.91 14.02
N GLY A 201 -4.75 5.87 13.18
CA GLY A 201 -4.51 5.66 11.75
C GLY A 201 -3.33 4.72 11.50
N LEU A 202 -2.24 4.85 12.27
CA LEU A 202 -1.11 3.92 12.22
C LEU A 202 -1.50 2.51 12.70
N SER A 203 -2.35 2.42 13.72
CA SER A 203 -2.92 1.15 14.19
C SER A 203 -3.81 0.51 13.13
N PHE A 204 -4.57 1.32 12.37
CA PHE A 204 -5.33 0.87 11.21
C PHE A 204 -4.44 0.29 10.11
N ILE A 205 -3.35 0.99 9.74
CA ILE A 205 -2.38 0.47 8.76
C ILE A 205 -1.80 -0.88 9.24
N SER A 206 -1.37 -0.96 10.49
CA SER A 206 -0.82 -2.18 11.07
C SER A 206 -1.82 -3.33 11.01
N ARG A 207 -3.07 -3.09 11.43
CA ARG A 207 -4.12 -4.10 11.37
C ARG A 207 -4.42 -4.57 9.94
N MET A 208 -4.57 -3.65 8.99
CA MET A 208 -4.83 -3.97 7.57
C MET A 208 -3.66 -4.68 6.88
N THR A 209 -2.45 -4.54 7.40
CA THR A 209 -1.24 -5.18 6.86
C THR A 209 -0.76 -6.36 7.69
N GLU A 210 -1.56 -6.84 8.63
CA GLU A 210 -1.22 -7.94 9.56
C GLU A 210 0.09 -7.70 10.34
N GLY A 211 0.38 -6.43 10.65
CA GLY A 211 1.55 -6.00 11.40
C GLY A 211 2.82 -5.80 10.56
N GLU A 212 2.78 -6.03 9.25
CA GLU A 212 3.94 -5.80 8.38
C GLU A 212 4.38 -4.32 8.33
N VAL A 213 3.46 -3.39 8.57
CA VAL A 213 3.71 -1.95 8.56
C VAL A 213 3.16 -1.31 9.83
N SER A 214 4.03 -0.70 10.62
CA SER A 214 3.69 0.02 11.86
C SER A 214 4.40 1.37 11.96
N ALA A 215 4.03 2.17 12.97
CA ALA A 215 4.72 3.41 13.33
C ALA A 215 6.23 3.19 13.51
N GLU A 216 6.59 2.13 14.23
CA GLU A 216 7.96 1.71 14.54
C GLU A 216 8.70 1.31 13.27
N SER A 217 8.03 0.64 12.33
CA SER A 217 8.66 0.21 11.08
C SER A 217 9.09 1.41 10.22
N ILE A 218 8.23 2.42 10.06
CA ILE A 218 8.56 3.63 9.28
C ILE A 218 9.51 4.56 10.05
N TRP A 219 9.38 4.61 11.38
CA TRP A 219 10.30 5.36 12.23
C TRP A 219 11.72 4.79 12.19
N THR A 220 11.84 3.46 12.24
CA THR A 220 13.13 2.78 12.18
C THR A 220 13.84 3.04 10.86
N GLN A 221 13.09 3.08 9.74
CA GLN A 221 13.66 3.45 8.45
C GLN A 221 14.26 4.87 8.48
N LEU A 222 13.54 5.83 9.07
CA LEU A 222 14.00 7.21 9.22
C LEU A 222 15.27 7.28 10.09
N LYS A 223 15.23 6.67 11.28
CA LYS A 223 16.33 6.61 12.23
C LYS A 223 17.60 5.97 11.66
N GLN A 224 17.46 4.94 10.83
CA GLN A 224 18.61 4.29 10.19
C GLN A 224 19.37 5.22 9.23
N ARG A 225 18.70 6.25 8.70
CA ARG A 225 19.29 7.15 7.70
C ARG A 225 19.67 8.52 8.25
N VAL A 226 18.96 8.97 9.28
CA VAL A 226 19.07 10.33 9.83
C VAL A 226 19.62 10.26 11.26
N PRO A 227 20.83 10.79 11.53
CA PRO A 227 21.34 10.90 12.89
C PRO A 227 20.44 11.83 13.72
N GLY A 228 20.39 11.66 15.04
CA GLY A 228 19.63 12.55 15.93
C GLY A 228 18.14 12.22 16.08
N VAL A 229 17.57 11.36 15.23
CA VAL A 229 16.20 10.82 15.42
C VAL A 229 16.14 9.98 16.70
N SER A 230 15.12 10.22 17.54
CA SER A 230 14.93 9.54 18.82
C SER A 230 14.69 8.03 18.67
N ASP A 231 14.90 7.30 19.76
CA ASP A 231 14.69 5.84 19.78
C ASP A 231 13.24 5.44 19.54
N SER A 232 12.31 6.21 20.10
CA SER A 232 10.87 5.96 20.00
C SER A 232 10.20 6.89 18.99
N PRO A 233 9.14 6.44 18.30
CA PRO A 233 8.33 7.28 17.43
C PRO A 233 7.72 8.48 18.15
N VAL A 234 7.83 9.65 17.54
CA VAL A 234 7.07 10.84 17.91
C VAL A 234 5.88 10.95 16.97
N ILE A 235 4.67 10.84 17.51
CA ILE A 235 3.42 10.86 16.73
C ILE A 235 2.67 12.15 17.06
N THR A 236 2.24 12.89 16.03
CA THR A 236 1.49 14.14 16.21
C THR A 236 0.19 14.09 15.41
N ASP A 237 -0.87 14.68 15.96
CA ASP A 237 -2.16 14.85 15.27
C ASP A 237 -2.11 16.07 14.32
N GLU A 238 -1.08 16.09 13.50
CA GLU A 238 -0.88 17.04 12.41
C GLU A 238 -1.22 16.35 11.09
N SER A 239 -1.83 17.09 10.17
CA SER A 239 -2.15 16.62 8.83
C SER A 239 -1.77 17.68 7.80
N GLY A 240 -1.40 17.24 6.61
CA GLY A 240 -1.04 18.17 5.54
C GLY A 240 -0.96 17.53 4.16
N TYR A 241 -1.04 18.39 3.16
CA TYR A 241 -0.68 18.04 1.79
C TYR A 241 0.84 18.01 1.68
N GLN A 242 1.39 16.89 1.22
CA GLN A 242 2.83 16.63 1.24
C GLN A 242 3.30 16.35 -0.19
N ASP A 243 4.23 17.15 -0.70
CA ASP A 243 4.75 17.10 -2.07
C ASP A 243 6.20 16.58 -2.16
N LEU A 244 6.82 16.28 -1.01
CA LEU A 244 8.17 15.72 -0.88
C LEU A 244 9.29 16.56 -1.53
N VAL A 245 9.06 17.85 -1.80
CA VAL A 245 10.06 18.73 -2.45
C VAL A 245 11.01 19.41 -1.47
N GLY A 246 10.82 19.22 -0.16
CA GLY A 246 11.63 19.86 0.87
C GLY A 246 13.09 19.42 0.83
N GLU A 247 13.99 20.32 0.43
CA GLU A 247 15.43 20.09 0.54
C GLU A 247 15.85 19.93 2.01
N GLY A 248 16.72 18.97 2.30
CA GLY A 248 17.21 18.69 3.65
C GLY A 248 16.30 17.79 4.48
N TRP A 249 15.12 17.45 3.96
CA TRP A 249 14.19 16.56 4.65
C TRP A 249 14.34 15.11 4.21
N PHE A 250 14.17 14.20 5.16
CA PHE A 250 14.05 12.77 4.93
C PHE A 250 12.65 12.30 5.28
N TYR A 251 12.17 11.31 4.53
CA TYR A 251 10.83 10.78 4.64
C TYR A 251 10.84 9.26 4.68
N SER A 252 9.90 8.69 5.42
CA SER A 252 9.47 7.30 5.33
C SER A 252 7.95 7.26 5.46
N GLY A 253 7.27 6.44 4.67
CA GLY A 253 5.81 6.52 4.56
C GLY A 253 5.10 5.19 4.56
N ALA A 254 3.82 5.25 4.91
CA ALA A 254 2.93 4.11 4.92
C ALA A 254 1.51 4.52 4.50
N TYR A 255 0.80 3.59 3.86
CA TYR A 255 -0.58 3.77 3.42
C TYR A 255 -1.35 2.47 3.53
N ALA A 256 -2.62 2.56 3.90
CA ALA A 256 -3.57 1.46 3.74
C ALA A 256 -4.94 1.98 3.32
N LEU A 257 -5.61 1.20 2.47
CA LEU A 257 -7.03 1.27 2.13
C LEU A 257 -7.62 -0.12 2.31
N GLY A 258 -8.73 -0.20 3.03
CA GLY A 258 -9.36 -1.47 3.34
C GLY A 258 -10.83 -1.36 3.73
N ILE A 259 -11.47 -2.51 3.84
CA ILE A 259 -12.83 -2.68 4.36
C ILE A 259 -12.72 -3.36 5.71
N SER A 260 -13.19 -2.69 6.77
CA SER A 260 -13.12 -3.23 8.13
C SER A 260 -14.04 -4.44 8.30
N SER A 261 -13.64 -5.38 9.16
CA SER A 261 -14.43 -6.56 9.53
C SER A 261 -15.85 -6.18 9.94
N GLY A 262 -16.83 -6.91 9.43
CA GLY A 262 -18.26 -6.67 9.67
C GLY A 262 -18.86 -5.56 8.83
N ALA A 263 -18.07 -4.72 8.14
CA ALA A 263 -18.59 -3.70 7.26
C ALA A 263 -19.43 -4.31 6.13
N VAL A 264 -20.46 -3.59 5.72
CA VAL A 264 -21.47 -4.07 4.80
C VAL A 264 -21.06 -3.79 3.35
N LEU A 265 -21.19 -4.80 2.49
CA LEU A 265 -21.07 -4.67 1.05
C LEU A 265 -22.45 -4.90 0.44
N ASN A 266 -22.92 -3.90 -0.31
CA ASN A 266 -24.22 -3.92 -0.96
C ASN A 266 -24.03 -4.15 -2.46
N LEU A 267 -24.54 -5.27 -2.95
CA LEU A 267 -24.54 -5.59 -4.36
C LEU A 267 -25.92 -5.31 -4.95
N HIS A 268 -25.92 -4.61 -6.08
CA HIS A 268 -27.12 -4.36 -6.86
C HIS A 268 -26.96 -4.93 -8.26
N PHE A 269 -27.79 -5.90 -8.62
CA PHE A 269 -27.83 -6.52 -9.94
C PHE A 269 -28.85 -5.80 -10.84
N SER A 270 -28.48 -5.55 -12.09
CA SER A 270 -29.38 -4.91 -13.07
C SER A 270 -30.54 -5.80 -13.50
N LYS A 271 -30.46 -7.12 -13.26
CA LYS A 271 -31.52 -8.10 -13.47
C LYS A 271 -31.56 -9.09 -12.30
N PRO A 272 -32.73 -9.70 -12.01
CA PRO A 272 -32.83 -10.75 -11.00
C PRO A 272 -31.88 -11.92 -11.26
N VAL A 273 -31.17 -12.37 -10.22
CA VAL A 273 -30.38 -13.60 -10.25
C VAL A 273 -31.28 -14.77 -9.86
N THR A 274 -31.52 -15.68 -10.80
CA THR A 274 -32.49 -16.77 -10.63
C THR A 274 -31.86 -18.17 -10.61
N GLY A 275 -30.56 -18.27 -10.93
CA GLY A 275 -29.82 -19.53 -11.01
C GLY A 275 -28.40 -19.39 -10.48
N GLN A 276 -27.65 -20.50 -10.51
CA GLN A 276 -26.29 -20.53 -10.00
C GLN A 276 -25.39 -19.59 -10.82
N SER A 277 -24.81 -18.60 -10.13
CA SER A 277 -24.07 -17.53 -10.77
C SER A 277 -22.85 -17.13 -9.93
N VAL A 278 -21.83 -16.59 -10.58
CA VAL A 278 -20.61 -16.05 -9.96
C VAL A 278 -20.55 -14.57 -10.27
N TRP A 279 -20.46 -13.75 -9.23
CA TRP A 279 -20.30 -12.30 -9.35
C TRP A 279 -18.86 -11.88 -9.06
N ARG A 280 -18.38 -10.83 -9.74
CA ARG A 280 -17.05 -10.25 -9.57
C ARG A 280 -17.10 -8.73 -9.72
N ALA A 281 -16.52 -8.03 -8.76
CA ALA A 281 -16.25 -6.61 -8.83
C ALA A 281 -14.73 -6.41 -8.77
N GLU A 282 -14.13 -6.00 -9.88
CA GLU A 282 -12.69 -5.82 -9.99
C GLU A 282 -12.35 -4.33 -10.05
N MET A 283 -11.32 -3.96 -9.29
CA MET A 283 -10.74 -2.64 -9.24
C MET A 283 -9.26 -2.75 -9.61
N ARG A 284 -8.83 -2.02 -10.63
CA ARG A 284 -7.42 -1.86 -10.97
C ARG A 284 -6.87 -0.65 -10.23
N VAL A 285 -5.74 -0.84 -9.54
CA VAL A 285 -4.97 0.24 -8.93
C VAL A 285 -3.83 0.62 -9.85
N ILE A 286 -3.65 1.92 -10.08
CA ILE A 286 -2.55 2.49 -10.85
C ILE A 286 -1.84 3.49 -9.93
N ILE A 287 -0.56 3.24 -9.66
CA ILE A 287 0.28 4.20 -8.94
C ILE A 287 1.05 5.01 -9.97
N ARG A 288 0.90 6.33 -9.93
CA ARG A 288 1.67 7.27 -10.72
C ARG A 288 2.64 8.01 -9.82
N TYR A 289 3.74 8.46 -10.40
CA TYR A 289 4.69 9.33 -9.74
C TYR A 289 4.78 10.61 -10.58
N LEU A 290 4.52 11.76 -9.95
CA LEU A 290 4.34 13.05 -10.62
C LEU A 290 5.42 14.02 -10.20
#